data_AF-A0A2K0TR09-F1
#
_entry.id   AF-A0A2K0TR09-F1
#
_cell.length_a   1.000
_cell.length_b   1.000
_cell.length_c   1.000
_cell.angle_alpha   90.00
_cell.angle_beta   90.00
_cell.angle_gamma   90.00
#
_symmetry.space_group_name_H-M   'P 1'
#
loop_
_entity.id
_entity.type
_entity.pdbx_description
1 polymer ?
#
loop_
_entity_poly.entity_id
_entity_poly.type
_entity_poly.pdbx_seq_one_letter_code
_entity_poly.pdbx_strand_id
1 'polypeptide(L)'
;MDSAGPMAKTPHDIAAFLDILREENTPGYPAGEYTSVLPGSMSEFSIAAVDYKDWIFPPEYMAPDENAYDILKLKTWKFSENVPLIKPEAASIHGKSCKLMTMLSDFRKDFQAYLDDLEFAPIKSLQELIDFNREHTDAELPPGHSNQKILEQVADLNLTEKQYQEHVEKIRKVSRDEGIDYILDKYDADIIIGPADSGLSSHASGSGYPIARMPLGYLGINGRAFGMVALARKHHEATLVKFLSAWDGTFHPRKPPPMLMDKAMEPSTV
;
A
#
# COMPACT_ATOMS: atom_id res chain seq x y z
N MET A 1 10.16 -4.16 5.53
CA MET A 1 8.84 -3.56 5.17
C MET A 1 8.20 -4.34 4.02
N ASP A 2 9.03 -5.04 3.26
CA ASP A 2 8.66 -5.84 2.10
C ASP A 2 7.74 -6.99 2.47
N SER A 3 6.77 -7.23 1.59
CA SER A 3 5.82 -8.34 1.68
C SER A 3 5.23 -8.60 0.30
N ALA A 4 5.04 -9.87 -0.06
CA ALA A 4 4.28 -10.24 -1.23
C ALA A 4 2.78 -10.13 -0.94
N GLY A 5 2.01 -9.63 -1.91
CA GLY A 5 0.57 -9.50 -1.79
C GLY A 5 -0.15 -9.79 -3.10
N PRO A 6 -1.38 -10.31 -3.04
CA PRO A 6 -2.17 -10.62 -4.24
C PRO A 6 -2.64 -9.34 -4.95
N MET A 7 -2.74 -9.40 -6.27
CA MET A 7 -3.40 -8.39 -7.09
C MET A 7 -4.38 -9.07 -8.03
N ALA A 8 -5.67 -8.73 -7.94
CA ALA A 8 -6.71 -9.32 -8.76
C ALA A 8 -7.87 -8.35 -8.98
N LYS A 9 -8.83 -8.77 -9.81
CA LYS A 9 -10.01 -7.95 -10.18
C LYS A 9 -11.18 -8.15 -9.23
N THR A 10 -11.20 -9.27 -8.49
CA THR A 10 -12.30 -9.63 -7.59
C THR A 10 -11.76 -10.03 -6.21
N PRO A 11 -12.53 -9.80 -5.13
CA PRO A 11 -12.19 -10.25 -3.78
C PRO A 11 -12.02 -11.76 -3.68
N HIS A 12 -12.78 -12.53 -4.47
CA HIS A 12 -12.64 -13.99 -4.52
C HIS A 12 -11.26 -14.41 -5.05
N ASP A 13 -10.79 -13.79 -6.13
CA ASP A 13 -9.46 -14.09 -6.68
C ASP A 13 -8.33 -13.68 -5.72
N ILE A 14 -8.50 -12.57 -5.00
CA ILE A 14 -7.59 -12.15 -3.92
C ILE A 14 -7.54 -13.22 -2.83
N ALA A 15 -8.71 -13.68 -2.35
CA ALA A 15 -8.81 -14.69 -1.30
C ALA A 15 -8.18 -16.03 -1.73
N ALA A 16 -8.54 -16.52 -2.91
CA ALA A 16 -8.00 -17.76 -3.46
C ALA A 16 -6.48 -17.70 -3.62
N PHE A 17 -5.91 -16.55 -4.01
CA PHE A 17 -4.46 -16.42 -4.11
C PHE A 17 -3.79 -16.36 -2.73
N LEU A 18 -4.40 -15.71 -1.74
CA LEU A 18 -3.88 -15.73 -0.35
C LEU A 18 -3.88 -17.14 0.24
N ASP A 19 -4.88 -17.96 -0.09
CA ASP A 19 -4.93 -19.36 0.34
C ASP A 19 -3.77 -20.21 -0.22
N ILE A 20 -3.16 -19.77 -1.34
CA ILE A 20 -1.96 -20.39 -1.92
C ILE A 20 -0.67 -19.80 -1.33
N LEU A 21 -0.62 -18.48 -1.14
CA LEU A 21 0.57 -17.79 -0.62
C LEU A 21 0.81 -18.03 0.87
N ARG A 22 -0.19 -18.52 1.60
CA ARG A 22 -0.08 -18.73 3.04
C ARG A 22 1.03 -19.71 3.39
N GLU A 23 1.76 -19.39 4.45
CA GLU A 23 2.65 -20.34 5.12
C GLU A 23 1.87 -21.04 6.23
N GLU A 24 2.16 -22.31 6.52
CA GLU A 24 1.50 -22.99 7.63
C GLU A 24 1.84 -22.29 8.96
N ASN A 25 0.82 -22.01 9.79
CA ASN A 25 0.94 -21.44 11.15
C ASN A 25 1.30 -19.95 11.29
N THR A 26 1.27 -19.13 10.23
CA THR A 26 1.33 -17.66 10.38
C THR A 26 0.15 -17.13 11.23
N PRO A 27 0.36 -16.22 12.19
CA PRO A 27 -0.73 -15.66 12.98
C PRO A 27 -1.71 -14.84 12.11
N GLY A 28 -3.01 -14.89 12.45
CA GLY A 28 -4.05 -14.11 11.76
C GLY A 28 -4.90 -14.88 10.76
N TYR A 29 -4.64 -16.17 10.59
CA TYR A 29 -5.46 -16.97 9.71
C TYR A 29 -6.88 -17.13 10.23
N PRO A 30 -7.89 -17.08 9.34
CA PRO A 30 -9.21 -17.54 9.70
C PRO A 30 -9.12 -19.04 10.05
N ALA A 31 -10.07 -19.55 10.85
CA ALA A 31 -10.10 -20.97 11.21
C ALA A 31 -10.23 -21.92 10.00
N GLY A 32 -10.48 -21.39 8.80
CA GLY A 32 -10.45 -22.08 7.50
C GLY A 32 -9.59 -21.34 6.47
N GLU A 33 -10.17 -21.08 5.30
CA GLU A 33 -9.53 -20.40 4.16
C GLU A 33 -9.99 -18.94 4.06
N TYR A 34 -9.24 -18.07 3.39
CA TYR A 34 -9.66 -16.69 3.10
C TYR A 34 -10.94 -16.66 2.24
N THR A 35 -11.14 -17.65 1.38
CA THR A 35 -12.41 -17.79 0.65
C THR A 35 -13.61 -18.02 1.58
N SER A 36 -13.40 -18.62 2.75
CA SER A 36 -14.48 -18.94 3.69
C SER A 36 -15.06 -17.73 4.42
N VAL A 37 -14.38 -16.57 4.40
CA VAL A 37 -14.90 -15.33 5.00
C VAL A 37 -15.76 -14.50 4.02
N LEU A 38 -15.99 -15.01 2.80
CA LEU A 38 -16.79 -14.36 1.77
C LEU A 38 -18.21 -14.98 1.66
N PRO A 39 -19.25 -14.19 1.28
CA PRO A 39 -19.23 -12.75 1.06
C PRO A 39 -19.29 -11.96 2.38
N GLY A 40 -18.79 -10.72 2.36
CA GLY A 40 -19.02 -9.75 3.44
C GLY A 40 -20.20 -8.84 3.16
N SER A 41 -20.78 -8.26 4.21
CA SER A 41 -21.74 -7.16 4.15
C SER A 41 -21.18 -5.90 4.79
N MET A 42 -21.41 -4.73 4.17
CA MET A 42 -20.91 -3.44 4.68
C MET A 42 -21.44 -3.16 6.10
N SER A 43 -22.65 -3.61 6.40
CA SER A 43 -23.31 -3.45 7.69
C SER A 43 -22.65 -4.19 8.85
N GLU A 44 -21.62 -5.00 8.59
CA GLU A 44 -20.87 -5.72 9.61
C GLU A 44 -19.68 -4.91 10.17
N PHE A 45 -19.32 -3.79 9.53
CA PHE A 45 -18.07 -3.10 9.82
C PHE A 45 -18.26 -1.82 10.63
N SER A 46 -17.38 -1.62 11.61
CA SER A 46 -17.09 -0.34 12.24
C SER A 46 -15.88 0.30 11.57
N ILE A 47 -16.07 1.48 10.98
CA ILE A 47 -15.08 2.15 10.14
C ILE A 47 -14.63 3.46 10.79
N ALA A 48 -13.32 3.64 10.89
CA ALA A 48 -12.69 4.92 11.19
C ALA A 48 -12.20 5.56 9.87
N ALA A 49 -12.68 6.74 9.52
CA ALA A 49 -12.31 7.42 8.29
C ALA A 49 -11.49 8.68 8.59
N VAL A 50 -10.33 8.81 7.94
CA VAL A 50 -9.57 10.07 7.96
C VAL A 50 -10.30 11.12 7.13
N ASP A 51 -10.07 12.41 7.38
CA ASP A 51 -10.56 13.46 6.47
C ASP A 51 -9.85 13.33 5.11
N TYR A 52 -10.58 13.01 4.05
CA TYR A 52 -9.98 12.87 2.73
C TYR A 52 -9.34 14.17 2.26
N LYS A 53 -9.86 15.34 2.62
CA LYS A 53 -9.32 16.64 2.17
C LYS A 53 -7.91 16.88 2.71
N ASP A 54 -7.66 16.41 3.92
CA ASP A 54 -6.36 16.50 4.57
C ASP A 54 -5.39 15.41 4.10
N TRP A 55 -5.88 14.34 3.47
CA TRP A 55 -5.10 13.14 3.15
C TRP A 55 -4.90 12.89 1.66
N ILE A 56 -5.68 13.51 0.78
CA ILE A 56 -5.44 13.43 -0.67
C ILE A 56 -4.14 14.15 -1.05
N PHE A 57 -3.44 13.62 -2.04
CA PHE A 57 -2.45 14.39 -2.79
C PHE A 57 -3.08 15.61 -3.48
N PRO A 58 -2.27 16.61 -3.88
CA PRO A 58 -2.77 17.84 -4.48
C PRO A 58 -3.76 17.59 -5.63
N PRO A 59 -4.78 18.46 -5.82
CA PRO A 59 -5.84 18.26 -6.82
C PRO A 59 -5.35 18.10 -8.27
N GLU A 60 -4.16 18.60 -8.58
CA GLU A 60 -3.49 18.40 -9.87
C GLU A 60 -3.26 16.91 -10.18
N TYR A 61 -3.09 16.11 -9.12
CA TYR A 61 -2.95 14.67 -9.21
C TYR A 61 -4.26 13.94 -8.97
N MET A 62 -5.31 14.53 -8.40
CA MET A 62 -6.52 13.81 -7.97
C MET A 62 -7.79 14.68 -7.92
N ALA A 63 -8.95 14.07 -8.17
CA ALA A 63 -10.24 14.65 -7.79
C ALA A 63 -10.86 13.81 -6.66
N PRO A 64 -11.27 14.41 -5.54
CA PRO A 64 -11.98 13.69 -4.48
C PRO A 64 -13.37 13.26 -4.98
N ASP A 65 -13.85 12.11 -4.49
CA ASP A 65 -15.25 11.71 -4.61
C ASP A 65 -15.88 11.70 -3.22
N GLU A 66 -16.66 12.74 -2.93
CA GLU A 66 -17.30 12.93 -1.61
C GLU A 66 -18.38 11.86 -1.35
N ASN A 67 -18.93 11.25 -2.40
CA ASN A 67 -20.06 10.33 -2.27
C ASN A 67 -19.68 9.01 -1.57
N ALA A 68 -18.41 8.60 -1.65
CA ALA A 68 -17.98 7.34 -1.06
C ALA A 68 -18.16 7.33 0.46
N TYR A 69 -17.84 8.44 1.13
CA TYR A 69 -17.99 8.56 2.58
C TYR A 69 -19.47 8.56 2.97
N ASP A 70 -20.32 9.25 2.21
CA ASP A 70 -21.76 9.28 2.49
C ASP A 70 -22.42 7.91 2.33
N ILE A 71 -22.03 7.13 1.31
CA ILE A 71 -22.48 5.74 1.14
C ILE A 71 -22.06 4.87 2.34
N LEU A 72 -20.81 5.01 2.79
CA LEU A 72 -20.29 4.22 3.93
C LEU A 72 -21.00 4.58 5.23
N LYS A 73 -21.19 5.88 5.52
CA LYS A 73 -21.98 6.35 6.68
C LYS A 73 -23.35 5.70 6.78
N LEU A 74 -24.02 5.52 5.63
CA LEU A 74 -25.37 4.98 5.57
C LEU A 74 -25.43 3.45 5.67
N LYS A 75 -24.37 2.74 5.26
CA LYS A 75 -24.40 1.28 5.06
C LYS A 75 -23.57 0.48 6.05
N THR A 76 -22.65 1.12 6.76
CA THR A 76 -21.78 0.47 7.73
C THR A 76 -22.46 0.38 9.11
N TRP A 77 -21.98 -0.50 10.00
CA TRP A 77 -22.48 -0.58 11.37
C TRP A 77 -22.22 0.72 12.15
N LYS A 78 -20.99 1.22 12.08
CA LYS A 78 -20.55 2.46 12.72
C LYS A 78 -19.55 3.19 11.83
N PHE A 79 -19.72 4.49 11.65
CA PHE A 79 -18.79 5.33 10.89
C PHE A 79 -18.28 6.47 11.78
N SER A 80 -16.98 6.54 12.01
CA SER A 80 -16.32 7.63 12.72
C SER A 80 -15.58 8.51 11.72
N GLU A 81 -16.01 9.76 11.57
CA GLU A 81 -15.42 10.71 10.63
C GLU A 81 -14.23 11.46 11.24
N ASN A 82 -13.36 11.94 10.35
CA ASN A 82 -12.27 12.86 10.67
C ASN A 82 -11.40 12.35 11.83
N VAL A 83 -11.09 11.05 11.83
CA VAL A 83 -10.25 10.47 12.88
C VAL A 83 -8.82 11.04 12.76
N PRO A 84 -8.20 11.45 13.88
CA PRO A 84 -6.92 12.14 13.89
C PRO A 84 -5.76 11.14 13.78
N LEU A 85 -5.70 10.38 12.69
CA LEU A 85 -4.55 9.50 12.42
C LEU A 85 -3.29 10.37 12.27
N ILE A 86 -2.23 10.03 13.00
CA ILE A 86 -0.96 10.74 12.93
C ILE A 86 -0.41 10.70 11.49
N LYS A 87 0.23 11.78 11.05
CA LYS A 87 0.78 11.85 9.68
C LYS A 87 2.13 11.12 9.60
N PRO A 88 2.43 10.37 8.50
CA PRO A 88 3.68 9.62 8.39
C PRO A 88 4.95 10.46 8.57
N GLU A 89 4.89 11.76 8.25
CA GLU A 89 5.97 12.73 8.38
C GLU A 89 6.46 12.89 9.83
N ALA A 90 5.62 12.54 10.82
CA ALA A 90 6.00 12.52 12.23
C ALA A 90 7.08 11.45 12.53
N ALA A 91 7.26 10.46 11.65
CA ALA A 91 8.36 9.49 11.70
C ALA A 91 9.62 10.08 11.05
N SER A 92 10.23 11.07 11.70
CA SER A 92 11.49 11.67 11.28
C SER A 92 12.47 11.87 12.45
N ILE A 93 13.76 11.80 12.15
CA ILE A 93 14.87 12.06 13.08
C ILE A 93 15.82 13.04 12.39
N HIS A 94 16.10 14.18 13.02
CA HIS A 94 16.94 15.25 12.47
C HIS A 94 16.54 15.68 11.03
N GLY A 95 15.23 15.74 10.76
CA GLY A 95 14.70 16.10 9.43
C GLY A 95 14.81 15.00 8.37
N LYS A 96 15.32 13.81 8.72
CA LYS A 96 15.37 12.65 7.82
C LYS A 96 14.17 11.74 8.07
N SER A 97 13.52 11.30 6.99
CA SER A 97 12.42 10.33 7.05
C SER A 97 12.92 8.99 7.57
N CYS A 98 12.34 8.48 8.66
CA CYS A 98 12.70 7.16 9.20
C CYS A 98 12.44 6.04 8.19
N LYS A 99 11.36 6.15 7.41
CA LYS A 99 11.03 5.19 6.34
C LYS A 99 12.15 5.12 5.31
N LEU A 100 12.55 6.27 4.78
CA LEU A 100 13.62 6.33 3.77
C LEU A 100 14.94 5.82 4.33
N MET A 101 15.33 6.25 5.55
CA MET A 101 16.59 5.80 6.16
C MET A 101 16.62 4.29 6.41
N THR A 102 15.49 3.72 6.85
CA THR A 102 15.34 2.27 7.04
C THR A 102 15.45 1.55 5.69
N MET A 103 14.69 1.99 4.68
CA MET A 103 14.72 1.41 3.33
C MET A 103 16.13 1.42 2.71
N LEU A 104 16.84 2.54 2.77
CA LEU A 104 18.18 2.65 2.19
C LEU A 104 19.17 1.73 2.92
N SER A 105 19.05 1.62 4.25
CA SER A 105 19.90 0.75 5.05
C SER A 105 19.62 -0.74 4.82
N ASP A 106 18.34 -1.12 4.72
CA ASP A 106 17.89 -2.49 4.44
C ASP A 106 18.34 -2.91 3.05
N PHE A 107 18.09 -2.09 2.02
CA PHE A 107 18.43 -2.40 0.63
C PHE A 107 19.90 -2.77 0.45
N ARG A 108 20.85 -2.08 1.11
CA ARG A 108 22.27 -2.42 1.00
C ARG A 108 22.54 -3.86 1.46
N LYS A 109 21.97 -4.25 2.61
CA LYS A 109 22.18 -5.57 3.22
C LYS A 109 21.45 -6.64 2.39
N ASP A 110 20.18 -6.36 2.06
CA ASP A 110 19.29 -7.30 1.39
C ASP A 110 19.69 -7.52 -0.07
N PHE A 111 20.15 -6.49 -0.77
CA PHE A 111 20.63 -6.62 -2.15
C PHE A 111 21.87 -7.51 -2.23
N GLN A 112 22.83 -7.36 -1.32
CA GLN A 112 23.99 -8.25 -1.31
C GLN A 112 23.59 -9.70 -0.98
N ALA A 113 22.75 -9.89 0.03
CA ALA A 113 22.24 -11.22 0.37
C ALA A 113 21.49 -11.87 -0.79
N TYR A 114 20.69 -11.09 -1.53
CA TYR A 114 20.01 -11.55 -2.73
C TYR A 114 21.01 -11.99 -3.82
N LEU A 115 22.04 -11.20 -4.10
CA LEU A 115 23.06 -11.56 -5.10
C LEU A 115 23.85 -12.83 -4.71
N ASP A 116 24.12 -13.01 -3.42
CA ASP A 116 24.83 -14.18 -2.90
C ASP A 116 23.99 -15.48 -2.98
N ASP A 117 22.66 -15.37 -2.99
CA ASP A 117 21.72 -16.49 -3.12
C ASP A 117 21.47 -16.92 -4.58
N LEU A 118 21.83 -16.06 -5.55
CA LEU A 118 21.67 -16.38 -6.98
C LEU A 118 22.74 -17.37 -7.48
N GLU A 119 22.30 -18.43 -8.15
CA GLU A 119 23.20 -19.37 -8.85
C GLU A 119 24.06 -18.65 -9.90
N PHE A 120 23.46 -17.69 -10.61
CA PHE A 120 24.16 -16.83 -11.55
C PHE A 120 23.73 -15.37 -11.38
N ALA A 121 24.71 -14.53 -11.08
CA ALA A 121 24.55 -13.07 -11.01
C ALA A 121 25.64 -12.41 -11.87
N PRO A 122 25.31 -11.70 -12.96
CA PRO A 122 26.28 -11.02 -13.81
C PRO A 122 26.90 -9.78 -13.14
N ILE A 123 26.23 -9.24 -12.12
CA ILE A 123 26.67 -8.15 -11.26
C ILE A 123 26.83 -8.72 -9.84
N LYS A 124 27.91 -8.38 -9.15
CA LYS A 124 28.27 -8.96 -7.84
C LYS A 124 28.13 -8.00 -6.66
N SER A 125 27.88 -6.72 -6.93
CA SER A 125 27.72 -5.73 -5.87
C SER A 125 26.86 -4.54 -6.29
N LEU A 126 26.42 -3.76 -5.30
CA LEU A 126 25.75 -2.47 -5.55
C LEU A 126 26.64 -1.51 -6.37
N GLN A 127 27.94 -1.49 -6.13
CA GLN A 127 28.86 -0.62 -6.86
C GLN A 127 28.94 -1.00 -8.33
N GLU A 128 29.03 -2.30 -8.63
CA GLU A 128 29.01 -2.79 -10.01
C GLU A 128 27.69 -2.47 -10.73
N LEU A 129 26.54 -2.50 -10.03
CA LEU A 129 25.27 -2.06 -10.60
C LEU A 129 25.30 -0.57 -10.97
N ILE A 130 25.81 0.26 -10.07
CA ILE A 130 25.91 1.71 -10.29
C ILE A 130 26.82 2.02 -11.48
N ASP A 131 27.94 1.32 -11.60
CA ASP A 131 28.89 1.52 -12.68
C ASP A 131 28.36 0.96 -14.01
N PHE A 132 27.68 -0.19 -13.98
CA PHE A 132 26.96 -0.73 -15.14
C PHE A 132 25.98 0.29 -15.73
N ASN A 133 25.16 0.94 -14.89
CA ASN A 133 24.21 1.96 -15.33
C ASN A 133 24.90 3.18 -15.96
N ARG A 134 26.10 3.54 -15.48
CA ARG A 134 26.91 4.66 -16.02
C ARG A 134 27.54 4.30 -17.37
N GLU A 135 27.93 3.05 -17.55
CA GLU A 135 28.49 2.54 -18.81
C GLU A 135 27.41 2.35 -19.89
N HIS A 136 26.15 2.15 -19.49
CA HIS A 136 25.00 1.90 -20.38
C HIS A 136 23.94 3.00 -20.29
N THR A 137 24.36 4.27 -20.24
CA THR A 137 23.46 5.41 -20.01
C THR A 137 22.30 5.54 -20.99
N ASP A 138 22.48 5.11 -22.23
CA ASP A 138 21.46 5.11 -23.28
C ASP A 138 20.30 4.16 -22.96
N ALA A 139 20.57 3.04 -22.30
CA ALA A 139 19.57 2.07 -21.88
C ALA A 139 19.09 2.31 -20.43
N GLU A 140 20.02 2.51 -19.50
CA GLU A 140 19.74 2.52 -18.05
C GLU A 140 19.44 3.92 -17.50
N LEU A 141 19.87 4.99 -18.17
CA LEU A 141 19.68 6.38 -17.73
C LEU A 141 19.10 7.28 -18.86
N PRO A 142 17.96 6.90 -19.48
CA PRO A 142 17.44 7.59 -20.66
C PRO A 142 16.93 9.01 -20.36
N PRO A 143 16.76 9.87 -21.38
CA PRO A 143 16.21 11.21 -21.21
C PRO A 143 14.87 11.22 -20.44
N GLY A 144 14.75 12.08 -19.43
CA GLY A 144 13.58 12.13 -18.52
C GLY A 144 13.72 11.24 -17.28
N HIS A 145 14.61 10.24 -17.30
CA HIS A 145 14.94 9.34 -16.20
C HIS A 145 16.46 9.18 -16.03
N SER A 146 17.19 10.27 -16.19
CA SER A 146 18.65 10.26 -16.39
C SER A 146 19.48 10.21 -15.10
N ASN A 147 18.99 9.56 -14.03
CA ASN A 147 19.73 9.46 -12.79
C ASN A 147 19.39 8.21 -11.96
N GLN A 148 20.33 7.81 -11.12
CA GLN A 148 20.22 6.68 -10.20
C GLN A 148 20.48 7.08 -8.73
N LYS A 149 20.01 8.29 -8.35
CA LYS A 149 20.36 8.91 -7.05
C LYS A 149 20.06 8.05 -5.83
N ILE A 150 19.02 7.21 -5.88
CA ILE A 150 18.69 6.32 -4.77
C ILE A 150 19.76 5.25 -4.58
N LEU A 151 20.26 4.63 -5.66
CA LEU A 151 21.34 3.65 -5.58
C LEU A 151 22.62 4.30 -5.03
N GLU A 152 22.95 5.50 -5.51
CA GLU A 152 24.10 6.28 -5.03
C GLU A 152 23.93 6.66 -3.55
N GLN A 153 22.74 7.08 -3.11
CA GLN A 153 22.45 7.31 -1.70
C GLN A 153 22.59 6.05 -0.85
N VAL A 154 22.18 4.88 -1.36
CA VAL A 154 22.42 3.61 -0.66
C VAL A 154 23.91 3.34 -0.55
N ALA A 155 24.71 3.58 -1.60
CA ALA A 155 26.15 3.36 -1.58
C ALA A 155 26.90 4.32 -0.62
N ASP A 156 26.41 5.55 -0.48
CA ASP A 156 27.01 6.57 0.39
C ASP A 156 26.50 6.53 1.85
N LEU A 157 25.41 5.80 2.10
CA LEU A 157 24.78 5.77 3.42
C LEU A 157 25.74 5.21 4.49
N ASN A 158 25.99 6.01 5.53
CA ASN A 158 26.70 5.55 6.72
C ASN A 158 25.79 5.72 7.93
N LEU A 159 25.15 4.62 8.33
CA LEU A 159 24.25 4.54 9.47
C LEU A 159 24.78 3.47 10.41
N THR A 160 25.05 3.84 11.67
CA THR A 160 25.39 2.83 12.69
C THR A 160 24.18 1.97 12.99
N GLU A 161 24.38 0.73 13.44
CA GLU A 161 23.27 -0.16 13.82
C GLU A 161 22.36 0.49 14.87
N LYS A 162 22.93 1.25 15.82
CA LYS A 162 22.14 2.02 16.79
C LYS A 162 21.22 3.05 16.12
N GLN A 163 21.74 3.85 15.19
CA GLN A 163 20.93 4.85 14.49
C GLN A 163 19.87 4.19 13.59
N TYR A 164 20.20 3.04 12.98
CA TYR A 164 19.24 2.24 12.23
C TYR A 164 18.07 1.80 13.13
N GLN A 165 18.36 1.23 14.31
CA GLN A 165 17.32 0.82 15.25
C GLN A 165 16.48 2.01 15.75
N GLU A 166 17.08 3.19 16.00
CA GLU A 166 16.34 4.41 16.34
C GLU A 166 15.31 4.78 15.24
N HIS A 167 15.69 4.66 13.97
CA HIS A 167 14.76 4.88 12.85
C HIS A 167 13.64 3.84 12.82
N VAL A 168 13.96 2.55 12.99
CA VAL A 168 12.99 1.43 13.00
C VAL A 168 11.99 1.56 14.15
N GLU A 169 12.47 1.87 15.35
CA GLU A 169 11.62 2.07 16.53
C GLU A 169 10.69 3.27 16.32
N LYS A 170 11.21 4.39 15.81
CA LYS A 170 10.41 5.59 15.58
C LYS A 170 9.34 5.38 14.52
N ILE A 171 9.65 4.72 13.40
CA ILE A 171 8.63 4.43 12.37
C ILE A 171 7.58 3.45 12.89
N ARG A 172 7.96 2.42 13.66
CA ARG A 172 6.99 1.48 14.24
C ARG A 172 6.10 2.14 15.28
N LYS A 173 6.66 2.96 16.16
CA LYS A 173 5.88 3.71 17.16
C LYS A 173 4.84 4.63 16.51
N VAL A 174 5.23 5.39 15.48
CA VAL A 174 4.31 6.31 14.77
C VAL A 174 3.24 5.54 14.00
N SER A 175 3.60 4.44 13.34
CA SER A 175 2.67 3.71 12.47
C SER A 175 1.77 2.70 13.21
N ARG A 176 2.24 2.10 14.31
CA ARG A 176 1.51 1.14 15.15
C ARG A 176 0.87 1.86 16.33
N ASP A 177 1.66 2.12 17.36
CA ASP A 177 1.21 2.49 18.70
C ASP A 177 0.47 3.83 18.71
N GLU A 178 1.05 4.86 18.09
CA GLU A 178 0.46 6.20 17.97
C GLU A 178 -0.43 6.35 16.72
N GLY A 179 -0.44 5.34 15.85
CA GLY A 179 -1.09 5.33 14.55
C GLY A 179 -2.27 4.38 14.50
N ILE A 180 -2.07 3.24 13.82
CA ILE A 180 -3.17 2.30 13.52
C ILE A 180 -3.83 1.79 14.79
N ASP A 181 -3.05 1.31 15.77
CA ASP A 181 -3.63 0.69 16.98
C ASP A 181 -4.38 1.72 17.83
N TYR A 182 -3.81 2.92 18.01
CA TYR A 182 -4.48 4.01 18.71
C TYR A 182 -5.85 4.36 18.09
N ILE A 183 -5.92 4.47 16.77
CA ILE A 183 -7.18 4.84 16.10
C ILE A 183 -8.19 3.70 16.17
N LEU A 184 -7.78 2.46 15.91
CA LEU A 184 -8.69 1.31 15.99
C LEU A 184 -9.25 1.13 17.41
N ASP A 185 -8.42 1.28 18.44
CA ASP A 185 -8.84 1.13 19.84
C ASP A 185 -9.74 2.28 20.29
N LYS A 186 -9.32 3.53 20.03
CA LYS A 186 -10.05 4.73 20.46
C LYS A 186 -11.44 4.84 19.85
N TYR A 187 -11.55 4.46 18.58
CA TYR A 187 -12.80 4.56 17.83
C TYR A 187 -13.57 3.24 17.81
N ASP A 188 -13.06 2.18 18.45
CA ASP A 188 -13.66 0.84 18.44
C ASP A 188 -14.07 0.47 17.00
N ALA A 189 -13.05 0.48 16.12
CA ALA A 189 -13.19 0.29 14.68
C ALA A 189 -12.45 -0.96 14.24
N ASP A 190 -12.97 -1.61 13.20
CA ASP A 190 -12.35 -2.79 12.58
C ASP A 190 -11.24 -2.39 11.61
N ILE A 191 -11.44 -1.25 10.92
CA ILE A 191 -10.56 -0.76 9.87
C ILE A 191 -10.46 0.78 9.88
N ILE A 192 -9.33 1.27 9.35
CA ILE A 192 -9.13 2.69 9.03
C ILE A 192 -9.18 2.85 7.52
N ILE A 193 -9.98 3.78 7.01
CA ILE A 193 -10.06 4.05 5.57
C ILE A 193 -9.62 5.47 5.22
N GLY A 194 -9.20 5.62 3.97
CA GLY A 194 -8.88 6.91 3.37
C GLY A 194 -8.66 6.80 1.87
N PRO A 195 -8.29 7.91 1.21
CA PRO A 195 -7.94 7.92 -0.21
C PRO A 195 -6.78 6.98 -0.51
N ALA A 196 -6.81 6.29 -1.65
CA ALA A 196 -5.76 5.33 -1.98
C ALA A 196 -4.41 5.99 -2.34
N ASP A 197 -4.44 7.15 -3.00
CA ASP A 197 -3.25 7.94 -3.29
C ASP A 197 -3.02 8.90 -2.11
N SER A 198 -2.64 8.34 -0.97
CA SER A 198 -2.38 9.08 0.28
C SER A 198 -1.24 8.46 1.08
N GLY A 199 -0.89 9.11 2.19
CA GLY A 199 0.09 8.60 3.17
C GLY A 199 -0.35 7.35 3.96
N LEU A 200 -1.56 6.80 3.76
CA LEU A 200 -2.00 5.59 4.48
C LEU A 200 -1.12 4.36 4.16
N SER A 201 -0.63 4.25 2.92
CA SER A 201 0.29 3.16 2.55
C SER A 201 1.59 3.19 3.35
N SER A 202 2.05 4.39 3.75
CA SER A 202 3.23 4.54 4.62
C SER A 202 2.98 4.01 6.02
N HIS A 203 1.74 4.08 6.54
CA HIS A 203 1.38 3.43 7.80
C HIS A 203 1.50 1.92 7.69
N ALA A 204 0.88 1.32 6.67
CA ALA A 204 0.98 -0.13 6.43
C ALA A 204 2.43 -0.60 6.32
N SER A 205 3.25 0.08 5.51
CA SER A 205 4.66 -0.29 5.36
C SER A 205 5.46 -0.11 6.65
N GLY A 206 5.22 0.96 7.41
CA GLY A 206 5.93 1.25 8.64
C GLY A 206 5.55 0.30 9.78
N SER A 207 4.28 -0.11 9.82
CA SER A 207 3.76 -1.02 10.85
C SER A 207 3.95 -2.48 10.47
N GLY A 208 4.04 -2.82 9.18
CA GLY A 208 3.93 -4.18 8.70
C GLY A 208 2.52 -4.76 8.92
N TYR A 209 1.49 -3.91 8.91
CA TYR A 209 0.08 -4.31 9.04
C TYR A 209 -0.57 -4.39 7.65
N PRO A 210 -1.65 -5.18 7.52
CA PRO A 210 -2.26 -5.40 6.23
C PRO A 210 -3.00 -4.14 5.72
N ILE A 211 -2.98 -3.97 4.40
CA ILE A 211 -3.66 -2.92 3.66
C ILE A 211 -4.34 -3.50 2.43
N ALA A 212 -5.53 -3.00 2.11
CA ALA A 212 -6.27 -3.39 0.92
C ALA A 212 -6.71 -2.15 0.15
N ARG A 213 -6.67 -2.21 -1.18
CA ARG A 213 -7.09 -1.12 -2.08
C ARG A 213 -8.41 -1.48 -2.76
N MET A 214 -9.32 -0.52 -2.80
CA MET A 214 -10.66 -0.67 -3.34
C MET A 214 -10.89 0.35 -4.46
N PRO A 215 -11.28 -0.08 -5.67
CA PRO A 215 -11.53 0.83 -6.78
C PRO A 215 -12.84 1.62 -6.56
N LEU A 216 -12.82 2.92 -6.88
CA LEU A 216 -14.02 3.76 -6.92
C LEU A 216 -14.42 4.10 -8.37
N GLY A 217 -13.44 4.37 -9.24
CA GLY A 217 -13.74 4.74 -10.60
C GLY A 217 -12.55 5.32 -11.35
N TYR A 218 -12.86 6.18 -12.32
CA TYR A 218 -11.90 6.85 -13.18
C TYR A 218 -12.09 8.36 -13.11
N LEU A 219 -11.00 9.11 -13.00
CA LEU A 219 -11.02 10.56 -12.96
C LEU A 219 -11.47 11.11 -14.31
N GLY A 220 -12.45 12.01 -14.32
CA GLY A 220 -12.92 12.65 -15.55
C GLY A 220 -11.84 13.48 -16.26
N ILE A 221 -10.87 14.00 -15.51
CA ILE A 221 -9.80 14.87 -16.05
C ILE A 221 -8.78 14.16 -16.94
N ASN A 222 -8.51 12.87 -16.70
CA ASN A 222 -7.43 12.15 -17.40
C ASN A 222 -7.67 10.64 -17.53
N GLY A 223 -8.85 10.14 -17.14
CA GLY A 223 -9.18 8.71 -17.19
C GLY A 223 -8.37 7.84 -16.24
N ARG A 224 -7.62 8.40 -15.28
CA ARG A 224 -6.83 7.62 -14.31
C ARG A 224 -7.73 6.95 -13.29
N ALA A 225 -7.46 5.69 -12.96
CA ALA A 225 -8.19 4.99 -11.90
C ALA A 225 -7.91 5.64 -10.53
N PHE A 226 -8.94 5.74 -9.70
CA PHE A 226 -8.83 6.17 -8.31
C PHE A 226 -9.69 5.29 -7.40
N GLY A 227 -9.44 5.38 -6.09
CA GLY A 227 -10.06 4.49 -5.12
C GLY A 227 -9.73 4.85 -3.68
N MET A 228 -10.07 3.93 -2.79
CA MET A 228 -9.80 4.03 -1.36
C MET A 228 -8.84 2.93 -0.91
N VAL A 229 -8.25 3.11 0.26
CA VAL A 229 -7.52 2.04 0.96
C VAL A 229 -8.11 1.82 2.34
N ALA A 230 -8.00 0.58 2.81
CA ALA A 230 -8.37 0.15 4.15
C ALA A 230 -7.15 -0.46 4.84
N LEU A 231 -6.86 0.00 6.06
CA LEU A 231 -5.87 -0.56 6.99
C LEU A 231 -6.61 -1.38 8.04
N ALA A 232 -6.06 -2.53 8.40
CA ALA A 232 -6.51 -3.29 9.56
C ALA A 232 -5.37 -3.48 10.57
N ARG A 233 -5.71 -3.99 11.75
CA ARG A 233 -4.73 -4.38 12.76
C ARG A 233 -3.82 -5.49 12.21
N LYS A 234 -2.65 -5.67 12.83
CA LYS A 234 -1.78 -6.82 12.62
C LYS A 234 -2.60 -8.12 12.56
N HIS A 235 -2.32 -8.98 11.58
CA HIS A 235 -2.92 -10.31 11.49
C HIS A 235 -4.44 -10.31 11.21
N HIS A 236 -5.01 -9.19 10.73
CA HIS A 236 -6.42 -9.07 10.37
C HIS A 236 -6.63 -9.01 8.85
N GLU A 237 -5.84 -9.76 8.08
CA GLU A 237 -5.98 -9.88 6.63
C GLU A 237 -7.39 -10.38 6.25
N ALA A 238 -7.94 -11.32 7.03
CA ALA A 238 -9.29 -11.87 6.80
C ALA A 238 -10.38 -10.78 6.90
N THR A 239 -10.23 -9.83 7.81
CA THR A 239 -11.13 -8.66 7.92
C THR A 239 -11.09 -7.84 6.64
N LEU A 240 -9.91 -7.59 6.07
CA LEU A 240 -9.78 -6.86 4.81
C LEU A 240 -10.33 -7.63 3.62
N VAL A 241 -10.10 -8.95 3.54
CA VAL A 241 -10.66 -9.79 2.47
C VAL A 241 -12.19 -9.77 2.49
N LYS A 242 -12.79 -9.94 3.68
CA LYS A 242 -14.23 -9.81 3.85
C LYS A 242 -14.74 -8.41 3.48
N PHE A 243 -13.99 -7.37 3.87
CA PHE A 243 -14.32 -5.98 3.55
C PHE A 243 -14.27 -5.71 2.04
N LEU A 244 -13.29 -6.25 1.31
CA LEU A 244 -13.21 -6.15 -0.15
C LEU A 244 -14.46 -6.74 -0.81
N SER A 245 -14.97 -7.87 -0.31
CA SER A 245 -16.24 -8.43 -0.81
C SER A 245 -17.45 -7.58 -0.45
N ALA A 246 -17.50 -6.99 0.75
CA ALA A 246 -18.55 -6.06 1.14
C ALA A 246 -18.54 -4.79 0.26
N TRP A 247 -17.35 -4.32 -0.12
CA TRP A 247 -17.15 -3.20 -1.03
C TRP A 247 -17.76 -3.47 -2.41
N ASP A 248 -17.44 -4.62 -3.01
CA ASP A 248 -17.98 -5.02 -4.33
C ASP A 248 -19.51 -5.16 -4.33
N GLY A 249 -20.12 -5.57 -3.22
CA GLY A 249 -21.57 -5.61 -3.07
C GLY A 249 -22.23 -4.26 -2.81
N THR A 250 -21.44 -3.22 -2.49
CA THR A 250 -21.93 -1.90 -2.07
C THR A 250 -21.74 -0.83 -3.15
N PHE A 251 -20.59 -0.87 -3.83
CA PHE A 251 -20.20 0.08 -4.85
C PHE A 251 -20.40 -0.51 -6.26
N HIS A 252 -20.31 0.36 -7.27
CA HIS A 252 -20.45 -0.08 -8.65
C HIS A 252 -19.32 -1.06 -9.03
N PRO A 253 -19.61 -2.11 -9.82
CA PRO A 253 -18.59 -3.02 -10.29
C PRO A 253 -17.45 -2.29 -11.00
N ARG A 254 -16.21 -2.73 -10.73
CA ARG A 254 -15.01 -2.22 -11.40
C ARG A 254 -15.18 -2.29 -12.92
N LYS A 255 -15.11 -1.12 -13.58
CA LYS A 255 -15.11 -1.04 -15.05
C LYS A 255 -13.69 -1.27 -15.60
N PRO A 256 -13.53 -1.91 -16.77
CA PRO A 256 -12.28 -1.85 -17.52
C PRO A 256 -11.82 -0.42 -17.83
N PRO A 257 -10.50 -0.18 -18.00
CA PRO A 257 -9.97 1.11 -18.41
C PRO A 257 -10.68 1.67 -19.65
N PRO A 258 -11.04 2.98 -19.68
CA PRO A 258 -11.73 3.59 -20.82
C PRO A 258 -11.05 3.33 -22.16
N MET A 259 -9.72 3.44 -22.22
CA MET A 259 -8.95 3.19 -23.45
C MET A 259 -9.09 1.76 -24.01
N LEU A 260 -9.47 0.77 -23.19
CA LEU A 260 -9.76 -0.59 -23.65
C LEU A 260 -11.20 -0.73 -24.14
N MET A 261 -12.12 0.06 -23.60
CA MET A 261 -13.52 0.09 -24.05
C MET A 261 -13.63 0.75 -25.43
N ASP A 262 -12.89 1.84 -25.66
CA ASP A 262 -12.94 2.59 -26.91
C ASP A 262 -12.41 1.76 -28.09
N LYS A 263 -11.32 1.00 -27.89
CA LYS A 263 -10.77 0.08 -28.90
C LYS A 263 -11.72 -1.06 -29.28
N ALA A 264 -12.62 -1.47 -28.39
CA ALA A 264 -13.61 -2.51 -28.69
C ALA A 264 -14.78 -2.00 -29.53
N MET A 265 -14.92 -0.67 -29.68
CA MET A 265 -15.95 -0.02 -30.49
C MET A 265 -15.46 0.47 -31.86
N GLU A 266 -14.16 0.39 -32.14
CA GLU A 266 -13.65 0.66 -33.49
C GLU A 266 -14.05 -0.49 -34.43
N PRO A 267 -14.69 -0.22 -35.59
CA PRO A 267 -15.00 -1.27 -36.55
C PRO A 267 -13.70 -1.92 -37.02
N SER A 268 -13.64 -3.25 -36.94
CA SER A 268 -12.50 -4.03 -37.37
C SER A 268 -12.18 -3.70 -38.83
N THR A 269 -11.09 -2.98 -39.06
CA THR A 269 -10.53 -2.74 -40.37
C THR A 269 -9.85 -4.03 -40.83
N VAL A 270 -10.62 -4.86 -41.53
CA VAL A 270 -10.12 -5.96 -42.36
C VAL A 270 -9.80 -5.41 -43.75
#